data_AF-A0A7M3XLD9-F1
#
_entry.id   AF-A0A7M3XLD9-F1
#
_cell.length_a   1.000
_cell.length_b   1.000
_cell.length_c   1.000
_cell.angle_alpha   90.00
_cell.angle_beta   90.00
_cell.angle_gamma   90.00
#
_symmetry.space_group_name_H-M   'P 1'
#
loop_
_entity.id
_entity.type
_entity.pdbx_description
1 polymer ?
#
loop_
_entity_poly.entity_id
_entity_poly.type
_entity_poly.pdbx_seq_one_letter_code
_entity_poly.pdbx_strand_id
1 'polypeptide(L)' 'MSPHRHCVVCWKPISLEVEPAVCDNEDCIENNKKRESSRKRLTIMLYLFPGIAILLIFLQLMSGGT' A
#
# COMPACT_ATOMS: atom_id res chain seq x y z
N MET A 1 -25.24 -17.36 0.02
CA MET A 1 -24.77 -16.21 -0.79
C MET A 1 -23.52 -16.62 -1.54
N SER A 2 -23.56 -16.60 -2.87
CA SER A 2 -22.35 -16.77 -3.69
C SER A 2 -21.43 -15.55 -3.50
N PRO A 3 -20.11 -15.75 -3.34
CA PRO A 3 -19.17 -14.64 -3.33
C PRO A 3 -19.30 -13.88 -4.65
N HIS A 4 -19.32 -12.56 -4.57
CA HIS A 4 -19.37 -11.66 -5.72
C HIS A 4 -18.36 -10.55 -5.48
N ARG A 5 -17.58 -10.20 -6.51
CA ARG A 5 -16.57 -9.14 -6.42
C ARG A 5 -17.17 -7.85 -6.98
N HIS A 6 -16.91 -6.73 -6.31
CA HIS A 6 -17.29 -5.40 -6.79
C HIS A 6 -16.03 -4.58 -7.07
N CYS A 7 -16.10 -3.67 -8.03
CA CYS A 7 -15.04 -2.69 -8.26
C CYS A 7 -14.82 -1.87 -7.00
N VAL A 8 -13.58 -1.76 -6.53
CA VAL A 8 -13.26 -0.94 -5.34
C VAL A 8 -13.42 0.57 -5.55
N VAL A 9 -13.60 1.01 -6.81
CA VAL A 9 -13.78 2.42 -7.18
C VAL A 9 -15.26 2.75 -7.41
N CYS A 10 -15.93 2.01 -8.30
CA CYS A 10 -17.29 2.31 -8.76
C CYS A 10 -18.35 1.30 -8.33
N TRP A 11 -17.98 0.27 -7.56
CA TRP A 11 -18.88 -0.76 -7.02
C TRP A 11 -19.66 -1.57 -8.07
N LYS A 12 -19.28 -1.48 -9.35
CA LYS A 12 -19.84 -2.32 -10.42
C LYS A 12 -19.53 -3.81 -10.12
N PRO A 13 -20.46 -4.74 -10.36
CA PRO A 13 -20.18 -6.18 -10.23
C PRO A 13 -19.12 -6.61 -11.25
N ILE A 14 -18.14 -7.39 -10.79
CA ILE A 14 -17.03 -7.95 -11.59
C ILE A 14 -16.97 -9.46 -11.31
N SER A 15 -16.51 -10.25 -12.28
CA SER A 15 -16.20 -11.65 -12.05
C SER A 15 -15.12 -11.81 -10.97
N LEU A 16 -15.24 -12.86 -10.15
CA LEU A 16 -14.32 -13.17 -9.05
C LEU A 16 -12.88 -13.44 -9.52
N GLU A 17 -12.72 -13.81 -10.78
CA GLU A 17 -11.46 -14.20 -11.40
C GLU A 17 -10.66 -13.01 -11.95
N VAL A 18 -11.23 -11.79 -11.92
CA VAL A 18 -10.54 -10.61 -12.44
C VAL A 18 -9.56 -10.06 -11.39
N GLU A 19 -8.29 -10.08 -11.76
CA GLU A 19 -7.18 -9.38 -11.11
C GLU A 19 -6.60 -8.37 -12.11
N PRO A 20 -6.60 -7.05 -11.81
CA PRO A 20 -6.85 -6.37 -10.53
C PRO A 20 -8.35 -6.24 -10.14
N ALA A 21 -8.66 -5.97 -8.86
CA ALA A 21 -10.03 -5.83 -8.32
C ALA A 21 -10.75 -4.53 -8.75
N VAL A 22 -10.64 -4.19 -10.03
CA VAL A 22 -11.09 -2.96 -10.65
C VAL A 22 -11.76 -3.32 -11.97
N CYS A 23 -12.83 -2.63 -12.35
CA CYS A 23 -13.48 -2.90 -13.63
C CYS A 23 -12.66 -2.37 -14.82
N ASP A 24 -13.01 -2.78 -16.04
CA ASP A 24 -12.33 -2.40 -17.30
C ASP A 24 -12.46 -0.91 -17.68
N ASN A 25 -12.94 -0.06 -16.76
CA ASN A 25 -13.03 1.37 -16.99
C ASN A 25 -11.68 2.03 -16.68
N GLU A 26 -11.12 2.76 -17.64
CA GLU A 26 -9.83 3.44 -17.53
C GLU A 26 -9.76 4.37 -16.32
N ASP A 27 -10.84 5.08 -15.99
CA ASP A 27 -10.90 5.97 -14.82
C ASP A 27 -10.66 5.20 -13.50
N CYS A 28 -11.23 4.00 -13.41
CA CYS A 28 -11.11 3.16 -12.21
C CYS A 28 -9.69 2.58 -12.11
N ILE A 29 -9.11 2.15 -13.23
CA ILE A 29 -7.75 1.62 -13.32
C ILE A 29 -6.74 2.71 -12.92
N GLU A 30 -6.89 3.93 -13.43
CA GLU A 30 -5.99 5.04 -13.13
C GLU A 30 -6.08 5.43 -11.63
N ASN A 31 -7.29 5.51 -11.08
CA ASN A 31 -7.49 5.81 -9.66
C ASN A 31 -6.88 4.72 -8.77
N ASN A 32 -7.05 3.45 -9.12
CA ASN A 32 -6.44 2.35 -8.38
C ASN A 32 -4.90 2.40 -8.45
N LYS A 33 -4.33 2.66 -9.63
CA LYS A 33 -2.87 2.81 -9.82
C LYS A 33 -2.29 3.95 -8.99
N LYS A 34 -2.97 5.11 -8.95
CA LYS A 34 -2.61 6.25 -8.08
C LYS A 34 -2.63 5.84 -6.61
N ARG A 35 -3.71 5.19 -6.15
CA ARG A 35 -3.86 4.71 -4.76
C ARG A 35 -2.79 3.68 -4.38
N GLU A 36 -2.46 2.73 -5.26
CA GLU A 36 -1.39 1.75 -5.02
C GLU A 36 -0.03 2.41 -4.88
N SER A 37 0.30 3.37 -5.76
CA SER A 37 1.56 4.13 -5.65
C SER A 37 1.66 4.92 -4.35
N SER A 38 0.55 5.51 -3.90
CA SER A 38 0.45 6.24 -2.64
C SER A 38 0.62 5.29 -1.45
N ARG A 39 -0.03 4.13 -1.46
CA ARG A 39 0.15 3.08 -0.43
C ARG A 39 1.59 2.62 -0.35
N LYS A 40 2.25 2.33 -1.48
CA LYS A 40 3.66 1.94 -1.49
C LYS A 40 4.54 3.01 -0.86
N ARG A 41 4.34 4.28 -1.21
CA ARG A 41 5.09 5.41 -0.61
C ARG A 41 4.82 5.54 0.89
N LEU A 42 3.57 5.40 1.32
CA LEU A 42 3.17 5.50 2.73
C LEU A 42 3.74 4.34 3.55
N THR A 43 3.68 3.12 3.02
CA THR A 43 4.31 1.94 3.62
C THR A 43 5.82 2.15 3.77
N ILE A 44 6.51 2.61 2.73
CA ILE A 44 7.96 2.89 2.80
C ILE A 44 8.25 3.95 3.87
N MET A 45 7.52 5.07 3.90
CA MET A 45 7.70 6.12 4.91
C MET A 45 7.49 5.60 6.34
N LEU A 46 6.48 4.75 6.54
CA LEU A 46 6.15 4.17 7.85
C LEU A 46 7.24 3.24 8.38
N TYR A 47 8.02 2.60 7.51
CA TYR A 47 9.18 1.79 7.93
C TYR A 47 10.48 2.61 7.98
N LEU A 48 10.65 3.57 7.08
CA LEU A 48 11.86 4.37 6.95
C LEU A 48 12.10 5.22 8.21
N PHE A 49 11.07 5.90 8.71
CA PHE A 49 11.18 6.76 9.88
C PHE A 49 11.61 6.01 11.16
N PRO A 50 10.90 4.96 11.61
CA PRO A 50 11.33 4.20 12.78
C PRO A 50 12.65 3.46 12.56
N GLY A 51 12.94 3.00 11.33
CA GLY A 51 14.20 2.35 11.00
C GLY A 51 15.41 3.26 11.22
N ILE A 52 15.32 4.53 10.77
CA ILE A 52 16.38 5.52 11.00
C ILE A 52 16.53 5.83 12.49
N ALA A 53 15.43 6.01 13.22
CA ALA A 53 15.47 6.28 14.65
C ALA A 53 16.19 5.18 15.43
N ILE A 54 15.86 3.91 15.16
CA ILE A 54 16.52 2.75 15.78
C ILE A 54 18.00 2.71 15.42
N LEU A 55 18.35 2.96 14.16
CA LEU A 55 19.75 2.99 13.71
C LEU A 55 20.56 4.06 14.46
N LEU A 56 20.01 5.27 14.62
CA LEU A 56 20.67 6.34 15.35
C LEU A 56 20.86 6.00 16.84
N ILE A 57 19.84 5.44 17.49
CA ILE A 57 19.94 4.98 18.89
C ILE A 57 21.02 3.90 19.02
N PHE A 58 21.06 2.95 18.08
CA PHE A 58 22.06 1.88 18.09
C PHE A 58 23.49 2.42 17.94
N LEU A 59 23.70 3.40 17.05
CA LEU A 59 24.98 4.07 16.91
C LEU A 59 25.39 4.81 18.19
N GLN A 60 24.47 5.51 18.85
CA GLN A 60 24.72 6.18 20.13
C GLN A 60 25.10 5.18 21.24
N LEU A 61 24.45 4.01 21.29
CA LEU A 61 24.78 2.96 22.26
C LEU A 61 26.17 2.36 22.00
N MET A 62 26.56 2.20 20.74
CA MET A 62 27.91 1.74 20.39
C MET A 62 28.99 2.80 20.65
N SER A 63 28.68 4.09 20.44
CA SER A 63 29.64 5.18 20.62
C SER A 63 29.72 5.71 22.05
N GLY A 64 28.66 5.53 22.86
CA GLY A 64 28.53 6.05 24.22
C GLY A 64 28.79 5.03 25.33
N GLY A 65 29.30 3.84 24.99
CA GLY A 65 29.75 2.83 25.96
C GLY A 65 31.16 3.10 26.47
N THR A 66 31.35 4.19 27.22
CA THR A 66 32.48 4.42 28.16
C THR A 66 31.96 5.06 29.43
#